data_AF-A0A1Y1Q6J7-F1
#
_entry.id   AF-A0A1Y1Q6J7-F1
#
_cell.length_a   1.000
_cell.length_b   1.000
_cell.length_c   1.000
_cell.angle_alpha   90.00
_cell.angle_beta   90.00
_cell.angle_gamma   90.00
#
_symmetry.space_group_name_H-M   'P 1'
#
loop_
_entity.id
_entity.type
_entity.pdbx_description
1 polymer ?
#
loop_
_entity_poly.entity_id
_entity_poly.type
_entity_poly.pdbx_seq_one_letter_code
_entity_poly.pdbx_strand_id
1 'polypeptide(L)'
;MGELLIKASPLALIALGLSVGFRANVWNIGAEGQLTIGAIAAGGVALWFYESESLWVLPLMLIAGALGGMLWAAIPALLRTR
;
A
#
# COMPACT_ATOMS: atom_id res chain seq x y z
N MET A 1 -13.97 13.52 15.25
CA MET A 1 -14.53 12.23 14.78
C MET A 1 -14.15 11.92 13.33
N GLY A 2 -14.28 12.86 12.39
CA GLY A 2 -13.96 12.62 10.96
C GLY A 2 -12.52 12.16 10.66
N GLU A 3 -11.51 12.82 11.22
CA GLU A 3 -10.08 12.47 11.04
C GLU A 3 -9.76 11.01 11.43
N LEU A 4 -10.39 10.55 12.53
CA LEU A 4 -10.25 9.19 13.05
C LEU A 4 -10.76 8.17 12.05
N LEU A 5 -11.92 8.43 11.43
CA LEU A 5 -12.52 7.54 10.44
C LEU A 5 -11.69 7.50 9.16
N ILE A 6 -11.20 8.65 8.68
CA ILE A 6 -10.35 8.73 7.47
C ILE A 6 -9.10 7.85 7.61
N LYS A 7 -8.48 7.84 8.79
CA LYS A 7 -7.31 6.98 9.06
C LYS A 7 -7.68 5.53 9.39
N ALA A 8 -8.78 5.31 10.09
CA ALA A 8 -9.22 3.97 10.47
C ALA A 8 -9.72 3.13 9.28
N SER A 9 -10.36 3.76 8.29
CA SER A 9 -10.88 3.06 7.11
C SER A 9 -9.83 2.22 6.37
N PRO A 10 -8.67 2.77 5.94
CA PRO A 10 -7.66 1.98 5.26
C PRO A 10 -7.03 0.92 6.17
N LEU A 11 -6.85 1.20 7.47
CA LEU A 11 -6.34 0.21 8.43
C LEU A 11 -7.32 -0.95 8.63
N ALA A 12 -8.62 -0.69 8.66
CA ALA A 12 -9.65 -1.73 8.73
C ALA A 12 -9.66 -2.61 7.48
N LEU A 13 -9.49 -2.02 6.29
CA LEU A 13 -9.37 -2.78 5.03
C LEU A 13 -8.12 -3.68 5.03
N ILE A 14 -6.99 -3.19 5.55
CA ILE A 14 -5.78 -4.00 5.74
C ILE A 14 -6.07 -5.17 6.69
N ALA A 15 -6.69 -4.91 7.84
CA ALA A 15 -7.00 -5.95 8.83
C ALA A 15 -7.91 -7.05 8.24
N LEU A 16 -8.90 -6.67 7.42
CA LEU A 16 -9.75 -7.61 6.69
C LEU A 16 -8.95 -8.47 5.71
N GLY A 17 -8.04 -7.87 4.92
CA GLY A 17 -7.17 -8.62 4.01
C GLY A 17 -6.22 -9.58 4.75
N LEU A 18 -5.60 -9.12 5.83
CA LEU A 18 -4.71 -9.93 6.67
C LEU A 18 -5.43 -11.09 7.35
N SER A 19 -6.71 -10.93 7.71
CA SER A 19 -7.50 -12.02 8.30
C SER A 19 -7.54 -13.27 7.40
N VAL A 20 -7.50 -13.09 6.08
CA VAL A 20 -7.39 -14.18 5.10
C VAL A 20 -5.97 -14.76 5.09
N GLY A 21 -4.94 -13.91 5.11
CA GLY A 21 -3.54 -14.34 5.17
C GLY A 21 -3.18 -15.14 6.42
N PHE A 22 -3.76 -14.79 7.57
CA PHE A 22 -3.58 -15.53 8.83
C PHE A 22 -4.14 -16.95 8.75
N ARG A 23 -5.20 -17.19 7.96
CA ARG A 23 -5.69 -18.56 7.70
C ARG A 23 -4.67 -19.42 6.94
N ALA A 24 -3.76 -18.79 6.21
CA ALA A 24 -2.65 -19.45 5.51
C ALA A 24 -1.34 -19.47 6.34
N ASN A 25 -1.39 -19.15 7.64
CA ASN A 25 -0.21 -18.98 8.50
C ASN A 25 0.80 -17.92 8.00
N VAL A 26 0.36 -16.98 7.16
CA VAL A 26 1.18 -15.87 6.69
C VAL A 26 0.96 -14.66 7.59
N TRP A 27 1.95 -14.36 8.42
CA TRP A 27 1.96 -13.15 9.25
C TRP A 27 2.66 -12.00 8.53
N ASN A 28 1.89 -11.00 8.10
CA ASN A 28 2.44 -9.76 7.51
C ASN A 28 2.31 -8.61 8.54
N ILE A 29 3.37 -8.40 9.32
CA ILE A 29 3.45 -7.35 10.35
C ILE A 29 3.65 -5.96 9.73
N GLY A 30 4.23 -5.89 8.52
CA GLY A 30 4.62 -4.64 7.86
C GLY A 30 3.54 -4.01 6.98
N ALA A 31 2.30 -4.49 7.01
CA ALA A 31 1.24 -4.09 6.08
C ALA A 31 0.89 -2.58 6.15
N GLU A 32 0.97 -1.96 7.33
CA GLU A 32 0.81 -0.50 7.47
C GLU A 32 1.89 0.25 6.67
N GLY A 33 3.14 -0.16 6.77
CA GLY A 33 4.24 0.42 5.99
C GLY A 33 4.09 0.18 4.49
N GLN A 34 3.55 -0.98 4.06
CA GLN A 34 3.23 -1.24 2.66
C GLN A 34 2.20 -0.23 2.12
N LEU A 35 1.17 0.08 2.92
CA LEU A 35 0.19 1.12 2.58
C LEU A 35 0.85 2.49 2.51
N THR A 36 1.66 2.86 3.50
CA THR A 36 2.32 4.18 3.53
C THR A 36 3.24 4.38 2.32
N ILE A 37 4.12 3.42 2.03
CA ILE A 37 5.05 3.51 0.90
C ILE A 37 4.31 3.44 -0.43
N GLY A 38 3.29 2.58 -0.53
CA GLY A 38 2.43 2.52 -1.71
C GLY A 38 1.70 3.84 -1.97
N ALA A 39 1.17 4.48 -0.92
CA ALA A 39 0.53 5.79 -1.02
C ALA A 39 1.52 6.90 -1.43
N ILE A 40 2.75 6.87 -0.92
CA ILE A 40 3.81 7.80 -1.33
C ILE A 40 4.16 7.60 -2.82
N ALA A 41 4.34 6.35 -3.27
CA ALA A 41 4.66 6.05 -4.67
C ALA A 41 3.52 6.46 -5.62
N ALA A 42 2.28 6.10 -5.29
CA ALA A 42 1.11 6.50 -6.06
C ALA A 42 0.91 8.02 -6.06
N GLY A 43 1.08 8.67 -4.90
CA GLY A 43 1.03 10.12 -4.76
C GLY A 43 2.12 10.83 -5.56
N GLY A 44 3.33 10.25 -5.64
CA GLY A 44 4.41 10.73 -6.48
C GLY A 44 4.04 10.75 -7.96
N VAL A 45 3.38 9.69 -8.46
CA VAL A 45 2.83 9.67 -9.83
C VAL A 45 1.76 10.73 -10.02
N ALA A 46 0.81 10.86 -9.09
CA ALA A 46 -0.24 11.86 -9.19
C ALA A 46 0.34 13.29 -9.26
N LEU A 47 1.36 13.59 -8.45
CA LEU A 47 2.04 14.88 -8.45
C LEU A 47 2.86 15.10 -9.72
N TRP A 48 3.51 14.07 -10.25
CA TRP A 48 4.27 14.17 -11.49
C TRP A 48 3.38 14.50 -12.70
N PHE A 49 2.16 13.97 -12.70
CA PHE A 49 1.18 14.16 -13.77
C PHE A 49 0.04 15.11 -13.38
N TYR A 50 0.27 16.07 -12.47
CA TYR A 50 -0.81 16.91 -11.92
C TYR A 50 -1.56 17.76 -12.97
N GLU A 51 -0.91 18.13 -14.07
CA GLU A 51 -1.53 18.88 -15.18
C GLU A 51 -2.20 17.98 -16.23
N SER A 52 -2.03 16.66 -16.13
CA SER A 52 -2.54 15.71 -17.10
C SER A 52 -3.92 15.19 -16.68
N GLU A 53 -4.94 15.48 -17.47
CA GLU A 53 -6.30 14.93 -17.33
C GLU A 53 -6.45 13.50 -17.90
N SER A 54 -5.34 12.87 -18.27
CA SER A 54 -5.35 11.54 -18.88
C SER A 54 -5.87 10.46 -17.92
N LEU A 55 -6.82 9.66 -18.39
CA LEU A 55 -7.35 8.51 -17.65
C LEU A 55 -6.26 7.46 -17.31
N TRP A 56 -5.11 7.50 -17.99
CA TRP A 56 -3.97 6.60 -17.76
C TRP A 56 -3.20 6.89 -16.47
N VAL A 57 -3.36 8.08 -15.88
CA VAL A 57 -2.69 8.44 -14.62
C VAL A 57 -3.15 7.52 -13.49
N LEU A 58 -4.45 7.18 -13.45
CA LEU A 58 -5.00 6.33 -12.39
C LEU A 58 -4.47 4.88 -12.42
N PRO A 59 -4.47 4.15 -13.57
CA PRO A 59 -3.76 2.88 -13.69
C PRO A 59 -2.28 2.97 -13.31
N LEU A 60 -1.59 4.03 -13.72
CA LEU A 60 -0.17 4.22 -13.40
C LEU A 60 0.06 4.40 -11.89
N MET A 61 -0.81 5.16 -11.21
CA MET A 61 -0.80 5.31 -9.75
C MET A 61 -1.01 3.97 -9.05
N LEU A 62 -1.94 3.13 -9.53
CA LEU A 62 -2.18 1.79 -8.96
C LEU A 62 -0.93 0.91 -9.09
N ILE A 63 -0.31 0.90 -10.27
CA ILE A 63 0.91 0.13 -10.52
C ILE A 63 2.05 0.64 -9.63
N ALA A 64 2.28 1.96 -9.58
CA ALA A 64 3.32 2.55 -8.76
C ALA A 64 3.11 2.27 -7.26
N GLY A 65 1.87 2.36 -6.78
CA GLY A 65 1.52 2.02 -5.40
C GLY A 65 1.76 0.56 -5.07
N ALA A 66 1.36 -0.36 -5.97
CA ALA A 66 1.63 -1.78 -5.82
C ALA A 66 3.14 -2.08 -5.78
N LEU A 67 3.92 -1.48 -6.69
CA LEU A 67 5.38 -1.60 -6.71
C LEU A 67 6.00 -1.07 -5.41
N GLY A 68 5.57 0.10 -4.93
CA GLY A 68 6.04 0.67 -3.66
C GLY A 68 5.76 -0.25 -2.46
N GLY A 69 4.54 -0.78 -2.37
CA GLY A 69 4.17 -1.75 -1.33
C GLY A 69 4.99 -3.05 -1.41
N MET A 70 5.23 -3.57 -2.62
CA MET A 70 6.07 -4.76 -2.83
C MET A 70 7.53 -4.52 -2.44
N LEU A 71 8.09 -3.35 -2.76
CA LEU A 71 9.45 -2.99 -2.34
C LEU A 71 9.56 -2.94 -0.81
N TRP A 72 8.56 -2.40 -0.13
CA TRP A 72 8.52 -2.42 1.33
C TRP A 72 8.39 -3.84 1.90
N ALA A 73 7.57 -4.68 1.27
CA ALA A 73 7.44 -6.10 1.64
C ALA A 73 8.73 -6.90 1.41
N ALA A 74 9.52 -6.52 0.41
CA ALA A 74 10.76 -7.20 0.05
C ALA A 74 11.81 -7.09 1.17
N ILE A 75 11.85 -5.99 1.92
CA ILE A 75 12.82 -5.79 3.01
C ILE A 75 12.75 -6.92 4.06
N PRO A 76 11.61 -7.16 4.75
CA PRO A 76 11.52 -8.26 5.71
C PRO A 76 11.60 -9.64 5.04
N ALA A 77 11.13 -9.77 3.79
CA ALA A 77 11.25 -11.03 3.05
C ALA A 77 12.71 -11.43 2.82
N LEU A 78 13.57 -10.48 2.43
CA LEU A 78 15.01 -10.69 2.23
C LEU A 78 15.74 -10.94 3.56
N LEU A 79 15.33 -10.26 4.64
CA LEU A 79 15.91 -10.45 5.97
C LEU A 79 15.52 -11.80 6.60
N ARG A 80 14.34 -12.36 6.28
CA ARG A 80 13.90 -13.67 6.75
C ARG A 80 14.64 -14.85 6.10
N THR A 81 15.30 -14.64 4.97
CA THR A 81 16.15 -15.64 4.31
C THR A 81 17.54 -15.82 4.95
N ARG A 82 17.77 -15.27 6.14
CA ARG A 82 18.96 -15.46 6.97
C ARG A 82 18.55 -15.91 8.36
#